data_AF-A0A920GKF8-F1
#
_entry.id   AF-A0A920GKF8-F1
#
_cell.length_a   1.000
_cell.length_b   1.000
_cell.length_c   1.000
_cell.angle_alpha   90.00
_cell.angle_beta   90.00
_cell.angle_gamma   90.00
#
_symmetry.space_group_name_H-M   'P 1'
#
loop_
_entity.id
_entity.type
_entity.pdbx_description
1 polymer ?
#
loop_
_entity_poly.entity_id
_entity_poly.type
_entity_poly.pdbx_seq_one_letter_code
_entity_poly.pdbx_strand_id
1 'polypeptide(L)'
;MLGAVGGRQTIFCPAFPRYTVTLVDGILYLGNTPLGESFKRDDPVTPMTNSNLVEVLQMQTRRQVGLISREILSQGPDAVEKYICDDDAASFYITDAADDEDMARIADFALDWPLTTGADALPVFLARAWQQRDSSAKMTEAKTYLSASPGHEAFIAGSCAAATLSQVAFFEQRHPTFRVDLIEASERSDYVDHILSWAADNISSGPIGVSTSVDVKSLKITQGKLGRQGAADLADRILGEVASGLHLLGVRKFVVAGGETSGQVMNALGVKQLAVAGFDELSGGYCHQAGTEPTSFVLKAGAIPKDDFFFIAIERMREADMRG
;
A
#
# COMPACT_ATOMS: atom_id res chain seq x y z
N MET A 1 12.52 16.22 -8.19
CA MET A 1 13.49 15.16 -7.83
C MET A 1 14.65 15.11 -8.81
N LEU A 2 14.44 14.84 -10.11
CA LEU A 2 15.55 14.70 -11.09
C LEU A 2 16.58 15.86 -11.04
N GLY A 3 16.11 17.11 -11.10
CA GLY A 3 17.01 18.27 -11.00
C GLY A 3 17.70 18.43 -9.64
N ALA A 4 17.07 17.98 -8.55
CA ALA A 4 17.64 18.07 -7.20
C ALA A 4 18.76 17.05 -6.97
N VAL A 5 18.72 15.90 -7.66
CA VAL A 5 19.80 14.89 -7.61
C VAL A 5 20.85 15.10 -8.71
N GLY A 6 20.76 16.19 -9.49
CA GLY A 6 21.67 16.48 -10.60
C GLY A 6 21.59 15.49 -11.77
N GLY A 7 20.51 14.70 -11.86
CA GLY A 7 20.32 13.73 -12.92
C GLY A 7 19.93 14.37 -14.25
N ARG A 8 20.38 13.78 -15.35
CA ARG A 8 20.02 14.19 -16.72
C ARG A 8 18.78 13.45 -17.24
N GLN A 9 18.64 12.17 -16.87
CA GLN A 9 17.54 11.31 -17.28
C GLN A 9 16.99 10.45 -16.14
N THR A 10 15.77 9.93 -16.31
CA THR A 10 15.16 8.91 -15.45
C THR A 10 14.16 8.07 -16.25
N ILE A 11 13.94 6.83 -15.81
CA ILE A 11 12.89 5.95 -16.30
C ILE A 11 11.59 6.09 -15.51
N PHE A 12 10.50 5.62 -16.11
CA PHE A 12 9.15 5.48 -15.58
C PHE A 12 8.61 4.08 -15.96
N CYS A 13 8.60 3.17 -14.98
CA CYS A 13 8.17 1.78 -15.18
C CYS A 13 7.09 1.36 -14.16
N PRO A 14 5.80 1.63 -14.42
CA PRO A 14 4.71 1.20 -13.53
C PRO A 14 4.34 -0.29 -13.68
N ALA A 15 5.08 -1.07 -14.47
CA ALA A 15 4.80 -2.49 -14.66
C ALA A 15 5.04 -3.32 -13.39
N PHE A 16 4.24 -4.37 -13.24
CA PHE A 16 4.46 -5.48 -12.33
C PHE A 16 4.03 -6.79 -13.01
N PRO A 17 4.84 -7.29 -13.97
CA PRO A 17 4.42 -8.33 -14.90
C PRO A 17 3.99 -9.63 -14.22
N ARG A 18 4.71 -10.03 -13.16
CA ARG A 18 4.39 -11.21 -12.34
C ARG A 18 2.94 -11.26 -11.83
N TYR A 19 2.31 -10.11 -11.61
CA TYR A 19 0.93 -10.06 -11.13
C TYR A 19 -0.03 -9.79 -12.29
N THR A 20 -0.09 -8.56 -12.78
CA THR A 20 -1.13 -8.17 -13.75
C THR A 20 -0.79 -6.96 -14.61
N VAL A 21 0.30 -6.23 -14.34
CA VAL A 21 0.54 -4.94 -15.00
C VAL A 21 1.72 -5.06 -15.94
N THR A 22 1.51 -4.86 -17.24
CA THR A 22 2.55 -4.96 -18.27
C THR A 22 2.57 -3.73 -19.16
N LEU A 23 3.74 -3.46 -19.75
CA LEU A 23 3.96 -2.38 -20.72
C LEU A 23 4.56 -2.96 -21.98
N VAL A 24 3.90 -2.70 -23.12
CA VAL A 24 4.36 -3.13 -24.45
C VAL A 24 4.13 -1.99 -25.41
N ASP A 25 5.16 -1.59 -26.14
CA ASP A 25 5.15 -0.45 -27.07
C ASP A 25 4.63 0.84 -26.41
N GLY A 26 4.96 1.05 -25.13
CA GLY A 26 4.50 2.18 -24.32
C GLY A 26 3.03 2.11 -23.87
N ILE A 27 2.30 1.06 -24.23
CA ILE A 27 0.90 0.83 -23.84
C ILE A 27 0.85 0.05 -22.52
N LEU A 28 0.19 0.61 -21.50
CA LEU A 28 -0.04 -0.09 -20.23
C LEU A 28 -1.27 -1.00 -20.32
N TYR A 29 -1.11 -2.25 -19.87
CA TYR A 29 -2.17 -3.24 -19.76
C TYR A 29 -2.40 -3.64 -18.30
N LEU A 30 -3.67 -3.86 -17.96
CA LEU A 30 -4.11 -4.55 -16.75
C LEU A 30 -4.65 -5.93 -17.16
N GLY A 31 -3.88 -6.98 -16.93
CA GLY A 31 -4.09 -8.29 -17.52
C GLY A 31 -3.98 -8.19 -19.04
N ASN A 32 -5.08 -8.47 -19.73
CA ASN A 32 -5.15 -8.40 -21.19
C ASN A 32 -5.89 -7.13 -21.68
N THR A 33 -6.21 -6.19 -20.80
CA THR A 33 -7.03 -5.01 -21.13
C THR A 33 -6.16 -3.75 -21.08
N PRO A 34 -6.12 -2.94 -22.16
CA PRO A 34 -5.46 -1.63 -22.13
C PRO A 34 -6.02 -0.76 -21.01
N LEU A 35 -5.15 0.02 -20.34
CA LEU A 35 -5.53 0.84 -19.19
C LEU A 35 -6.77 1.72 -19.46
N GLY A 36 -6.80 2.39 -20.62
CA GLY A 36 -7.85 3.28 -21.11
C GLY A 36 -9.22 2.63 -21.33
N GLU A 37 -9.25 1.30 -21.40
CA GLU A 37 -10.43 0.46 -21.60
C GLU A 37 -10.77 -0.37 -20.35
N SER A 38 -9.93 -0.31 -19.33
CA SER A 38 -10.12 -1.01 -18.07
C SER A 38 -11.07 -0.25 -17.12
N PHE A 39 -11.36 -0.85 -15.97
CA PHE A 39 -12.08 -0.17 -14.88
C PHE A 39 -11.43 1.14 -14.41
N LYS A 40 -10.13 1.36 -14.70
CA LYS A 40 -9.43 2.62 -14.39
C LYS A 40 -9.86 3.79 -15.26
N ARG A 41 -10.58 3.55 -16.36
CA ARG A 41 -11.21 4.62 -17.15
C ARG A 41 -12.20 5.44 -16.34
N ASP A 42 -12.97 4.76 -15.50
CA ASP A 42 -14.02 5.36 -14.67
C ASP A 42 -13.55 5.61 -13.23
N ASP A 43 -12.23 5.65 -13.01
CA ASP A 43 -11.67 5.95 -11.70
C ASP A 43 -12.15 7.35 -11.24
N PRO A 44 -12.73 7.47 -10.04
CA PRO A 44 -13.42 8.68 -9.62
C PRO A 44 -12.50 9.86 -9.32
N VAL A 45 -11.18 9.64 -9.22
CA VAL A 45 -10.19 10.68 -8.90
C VAL A 45 -9.24 10.89 -10.07
N THR A 46 -8.73 9.81 -10.65
CA THR A 46 -7.75 9.85 -11.75
C THR A 46 -8.21 8.97 -12.91
N PRO A 47 -9.25 9.37 -13.67
CA PRO A 47 -9.75 8.59 -14.79
C PRO A 47 -8.68 8.46 -15.87
N MET A 48 -8.33 7.22 -16.23
CA MET A 48 -7.33 6.92 -17.24
C MET A 48 -8.01 6.58 -18.55
N THR A 49 -8.07 7.51 -19.50
CA THR A 49 -8.72 7.29 -20.81
C THR A 49 -7.73 7.02 -21.94
N ASN A 50 -6.43 7.10 -21.67
CA ASN A 50 -5.34 6.83 -22.61
C ASN A 50 -4.41 5.77 -22.01
N SER A 51 -4.07 4.76 -22.80
CA SER A 51 -3.18 3.66 -22.40
C SER A 51 -1.72 3.91 -22.77
N ASN A 52 -1.43 4.83 -23.69
CA ASN A 52 -0.07 5.19 -24.08
C ASN A 52 0.58 6.06 -23.01
N LEU A 53 1.51 5.49 -22.25
CA LEU A 53 2.11 6.20 -21.13
C LEU A 53 3.10 7.29 -21.56
N VAL A 54 3.65 7.21 -22.78
CA VAL A 54 4.50 8.27 -23.32
C VAL A 54 3.66 9.55 -23.47
N GLU A 55 2.48 9.43 -24.08
CA GLU A 55 1.55 10.55 -24.26
C GLU A 55 1.01 11.06 -22.92
N VAL A 56 0.60 10.14 -22.03
CA VAL A 56 0.10 10.48 -20.69
C VAL A 56 1.12 11.27 -19.88
N LEU A 57 2.39 10.84 -19.91
CA LEU A 57 3.45 11.53 -19.18
C LEU A 57 3.82 12.85 -19.87
N GLN A 58 3.89 12.88 -21.20
CA GLN A 58 4.26 14.08 -21.97
C GLN A 58 3.32 15.25 -21.69
N MET A 59 2.03 15.00 -21.48
CA MET A 59 1.06 16.05 -21.11
C MET A 59 1.34 16.72 -19.75
N GLN A 60 2.13 16.07 -18.88
CA GLN A 60 2.39 16.51 -17.51
C GLN A 60 3.79 17.11 -17.33
N THR A 61 4.61 17.15 -18.38
CA THR A 61 5.98 17.64 -18.31
C THR A 61 6.36 18.48 -19.53
N ARG A 62 7.29 19.41 -19.33
CA ARG A 62 7.95 20.14 -20.43
C ARG A 62 9.18 19.42 -20.98
N ARG A 63 9.65 18.39 -20.27
CA ARG A 63 10.76 17.55 -20.74
C ARG A 63 10.23 16.60 -21.80
N GLN A 64 11.04 16.34 -22.82
CA GLN A 64 10.71 15.35 -23.83
C GLN A 64 10.63 13.97 -23.17
N VAL A 65 9.60 13.21 -23.55
CA VAL A 65 9.37 11.83 -23.12
C VAL A 65 9.65 10.89 -24.30
N GLY A 66 10.46 9.85 -24.05
CA GLY A 66 10.80 8.79 -25.00
C GLY A 66 10.32 7.43 -24.52
N LEU A 67 10.51 6.42 -25.37
CA LEU A 67 10.21 5.02 -25.08
C LEU A 67 11.48 4.18 -25.26
N ILE A 68 11.90 3.50 -24.20
CA ILE A 68 12.86 2.41 -24.30
C ILE A 68 12.02 1.15 -24.53
N SER A 69 11.87 0.78 -25.80
CA SER A 69 11.06 -0.36 -26.20
C SER A 69 11.72 -1.68 -25.82
N ARG A 70 10.93 -2.76 -25.82
CA ARG A 70 11.44 -4.10 -25.57
C ARG A 70 12.52 -4.53 -26.58
N GLU A 71 12.43 -4.07 -27.82
CA GLU A 71 13.46 -4.29 -28.85
C GLU A 71 14.82 -3.71 -28.43
N ILE A 72 14.84 -2.45 -27.96
CA ILE A 72 16.06 -1.80 -27.48
C ILE A 72 16.59 -2.52 -26.23
N LEU A 73 15.71 -2.86 -25.27
CA LEU A 73 16.10 -3.60 -24.06
C LEU A 73 16.77 -4.93 -24.38
N SER A 74 16.22 -5.68 -25.34
CA SER A 74 16.74 -6.99 -25.75
C SER A 74 18.16 -6.94 -26.35
N GLN A 75 18.59 -5.78 -26.85
CA GLN A 75 19.93 -5.58 -27.42
C GLN A 75 21.00 -5.32 -26.33
N GLY A 76 20.58 -5.13 -25.08
CA GLY A 76 21.45 -4.95 -23.92
C GLY A 76 21.74 -3.48 -23.57
N PRO A 77 22.48 -3.25 -22.47
CA PRO A 77 22.66 -1.92 -21.88
C PRO A 77 23.35 -0.92 -22.81
N ASP A 78 24.32 -1.36 -23.63
CA ASP A 78 25.04 -0.50 -24.58
C ASP A 78 24.10 0.10 -25.64
N ALA A 79 23.11 -0.67 -26.09
CA ALA A 79 22.11 -0.20 -27.05
C ALA A 79 21.17 0.84 -26.41
N VAL A 80 20.80 0.63 -25.15
CA VAL A 80 20.01 1.58 -24.35
C VAL A 80 20.81 2.87 -24.14
N GLU A 81 22.08 2.79 -23.76
CA GLU A 81 22.93 3.97 -23.57
C GLU A 81 23.11 4.75 -24.87
N LYS A 82 23.35 4.06 -26.00
CA LYS A 82 23.43 4.69 -27.31
C LYS A 82 22.13 5.41 -27.69
N TYR A 83 20.97 4.82 -27.38
CA TYR A 83 19.66 5.44 -27.63
C TYR A 83 19.44 6.69 -26.76
N ILE A 84 19.94 6.69 -25.53
CA ILE A 84 19.79 7.80 -24.58
C ILE A 84 20.78 8.94 -24.81
N CYS A 85 21.97 8.65 -25.32
CA CYS A 85 23.03 9.64 -25.54
C CYS A 85 22.91 10.44 -26.84
N ASP A 86 21.87 10.23 -27.65
CA ASP A 86 21.63 11.01 -28.86
C ASP A 86 21.28 12.48 -28.51
N ASP A 87 21.69 13.45 -29.33
CA ASP A 87 21.66 14.89 -28.97
C ASP A 87 20.23 15.45 -28.87
N ASP A 88 19.23 14.73 -29.42
CA ASP A 88 17.78 14.99 -29.33
C ASP A 88 17.07 14.12 -28.27
N ALA A 89 17.81 13.40 -27.43
CA ALA A 89 17.24 12.37 -26.58
C ALA A 89 16.39 12.92 -25.42
N ALA A 90 15.31 12.19 -25.13
CA ALA A 90 14.38 12.51 -24.05
C ALA A 90 15.06 12.58 -22.67
N SER A 91 14.53 13.36 -21.73
CA SER A 91 14.99 13.25 -20.33
C SER A 91 14.23 12.16 -19.57
N PHE A 92 12.99 11.88 -19.99
CA PHE A 92 12.10 10.95 -19.33
C PHE A 92 11.83 9.78 -20.27
N TYR A 93 11.92 8.56 -19.77
CA TYR A 93 11.70 7.37 -20.60
C TYR A 93 10.64 6.48 -19.97
N ILE A 94 9.59 6.16 -20.72
CA ILE A 94 8.79 4.97 -20.45
C ILE A 94 9.64 3.76 -20.85
N THR A 95 9.64 2.72 -20.03
CA THR A 95 10.29 1.45 -20.37
C THR A 95 9.22 0.38 -20.54
N ASP A 96 9.32 -0.38 -21.63
CA ASP A 96 8.52 -1.59 -21.77
C ASP A 96 8.92 -2.64 -20.74
N ALA A 97 7.93 -3.39 -20.27
CA ALA A 97 8.12 -4.52 -19.36
C ALA A 97 6.92 -5.45 -19.47
N ALA A 98 7.05 -6.49 -20.30
CA ALA A 98 6.01 -7.51 -20.47
C ALA A 98 6.22 -8.73 -19.57
N ASP A 99 7.44 -8.91 -19.04
CA ASP A 99 7.80 -9.99 -18.12
C ASP A 99 8.91 -9.58 -17.15
N ASP A 100 9.24 -10.48 -16.23
CA ASP A 100 10.29 -10.30 -15.22
C ASP A 100 11.71 -10.23 -15.85
N GLU A 101 11.89 -10.71 -17.10
CA GLU A 101 13.19 -10.62 -17.79
C GLU A 101 13.44 -9.20 -18.30
N ASP A 102 12.41 -8.51 -18.82
CA ASP A 102 12.50 -7.09 -19.12
C ASP A 102 12.80 -6.26 -17.88
N MET A 103 12.19 -6.59 -16.74
CA MET A 103 12.48 -5.91 -15.46
C MET A 103 13.94 -6.09 -15.03
N ALA A 104 14.53 -7.26 -15.27
CA ALA A 104 15.94 -7.51 -15.02
C ALA A 104 16.83 -6.67 -15.95
N ARG A 105 16.52 -6.63 -17.26
CA ARG A 105 17.23 -5.78 -18.24
C ARG A 105 17.16 -4.30 -17.88
N ILE A 106 16.01 -3.83 -17.39
CA ILE A 106 15.84 -2.46 -16.91
C ILE A 106 16.77 -2.18 -15.72
N ALA A 107 16.81 -3.10 -14.75
CA ALA A 107 17.68 -2.95 -13.59
C ALA A 107 19.16 -2.90 -13.98
N ASP A 108 19.59 -3.70 -14.97
CA ASP A 108 20.99 -3.77 -15.40
C ASP A 108 21.54 -2.40 -15.87
N PHE A 109 20.78 -1.63 -16.65
CA PHE A 109 21.26 -0.31 -17.13
C PHE A 109 20.92 0.85 -16.19
N ALA A 110 19.84 0.73 -15.40
CA ALA A 110 19.36 1.82 -14.54
C ALA A 110 19.96 1.81 -13.13
N LEU A 111 20.70 0.76 -12.75
CA LEU A 111 21.24 0.57 -11.40
C LEU A 111 22.08 1.76 -10.90
N ASP A 112 22.88 2.34 -11.79
CA ASP A 112 23.77 3.47 -11.46
C ASP A 112 23.13 4.85 -11.66
N TRP A 113 21.85 4.89 -12.05
CA TRP A 113 21.16 6.17 -12.25
C TRP A 113 20.83 6.81 -10.90
N PRO A 114 21.01 8.13 -10.74
CA PRO A 114 20.75 8.81 -9.47
C PRO A 114 19.26 8.86 -9.10
N LEU A 115 18.38 8.55 -10.05
CA LEU A 115 16.94 8.48 -9.89
C LEU A 115 16.33 7.48 -10.86
N THR A 116 15.45 6.64 -10.33
CA THR A 116 14.53 5.79 -11.10
C THR A 116 13.11 6.04 -10.60
N THR A 117 12.11 5.83 -11.46
CA THR A 117 10.71 5.86 -11.04
C THR A 117 9.97 4.62 -11.56
N GLY A 118 9.08 4.06 -10.75
CA GLY A 118 8.34 2.86 -11.11
C GLY A 118 7.49 2.32 -9.98
N ALA A 119 6.73 1.27 -10.28
CA ALA A 119 5.95 0.52 -9.30
C ALA A 119 6.79 -0.54 -8.58
N ASP A 120 6.15 -1.35 -7.73
CA ASP A 120 6.77 -2.29 -6.79
C ASP A 120 7.80 -3.25 -7.40
N ALA A 121 7.63 -3.65 -8.66
CA ALA A 121 8.58 -4.55 -9.31
C ALA A 121 9.97 -3.92 -9.45
N LEU A 122 10.06 -2.65 -9.88
CA LEU A 122 11.33 -2.03 -10.22
C LEU A 122 12.32 -2.00 -9.03
N PRO A 123 11.94 -1.53 -7.82
CA PRO A 123 12.81 -1.61 -6.65
C PRO A 123 13.28 -3.03 -6.31
N VAL A 124 12.43 -4.05 -6.52
CA VAL A 124 12.81 -5.45 -6.28
C VAL A 124 13.91 -5.89 -7.24
N PHE A 125 13.78 -5.58 -8.53
CA PHE A 125 14.79 -5.94 -9.54
C PHE A 125 16.09 -5.13 -9.38
N LEU A 126 16.00 -3.84 -9.07
CA LEU A 126 17.17 -3.01 -8.74
C LEU A 126 17.93 -3.55 -7.53
N ALA A 127 17.21 -3.93 -6.46
CA ALA A 127 17.84 -4.51 -5.26
C ALA A 127 18.55 -5.84 -5.57
N ARG A 128 17.95 -6.69 -6.42
CA ARG A 128 18.58 -7.94 -6.87
C ARG A 128 19.83 -7.68 -7.71
N ALA A 129 19.77 -6.76 -8.67
CA ALA A 129 20.92 -6.38 -9.49
C ALA A 129 22.06 -5.81 -8.64
N TRP A 130 21.72 -4.95 -7.65
CA TRP A 130 22.70 -4.43 -6.70
C TRP A 130 23.40 -5.54 -5.90
N GLN A 131 22.63 -6.51 -5.40
CA GLN A 131 23.17 -7.66 -4.67
C GLN A 131 24.05 -8.56 -5.54
N GLN A 132 23.72 -8.75 -6.82
CA GLN A 132 24.55 -9.53 -7.74
C GLN A 132 25.90 -8.85 -8.02
N ARG A 133 25.92 -7.51 -8.09
CA ARG A 133 27.13 -6.73 -8.32
C ARG A 133 28.04 -6.66 -7.09
N ASP A 134 27.46 -6.57 -5.89
CA ASP A 134 28.21 -6.52 -4.63
C ASP A 134 28.27 -7.90 -3.95
N SER A 135 29.34 -8.65 -4.22
CA SER A 135 29.58 -9.98 -3.62
C SER A 135 29.75 -9.95 -2.09
N SER A 136 29.95 -8.76 -1.50
CA SER A 136 30.07 -8.56 -0.05
C SER A 136 28.73 -8.28 0.63
N ALA A 137 27.68 -7.98 -0.16
CA ALA A 137 26.34 -7.74 0.34
C ALA A 137 25.79 -9.03 0.99
N LYS A 138 25.74 -9.03 2.33
CA LYS A 138 25.12 -10.13 3.07
C LYS A 138 23.61 -10.10 2.87
N MET A 139 23.07 -11.20 2.37
CA MET A 139 21.62 -11.42 2.42
C MET A 139 21.21 -11.47 3.90
N THR A 140 20.44 -10.47 4.33
CA THR A 140 19.71 -10.58 5.59
C THR A 140 18.50 -11.45 5.31
N GLU A 141 18.36 -12.54 6.05
CA GLU A 141 17.21 -13.43 5.91
C GLU A 141 15.93 -12.64 6.18
N ALA A 142 14.94 -12.78 5.30
CA ALA A 142 13.67 -12.09 5.44
C ALA A 142 13.01 -12.53 6.75
N LYS A 143 12.73 -11.58 7.64
CA LYS A 143 12.13 -11.89 8.93
C LYS A 143 10.63 -12.10 8.78
N THR A 144 10.15 -13.31 9.04
CA THR A 144 8.71 -13.60 9.15
C THR A 144 8.11 -13.04 10.45
N TYR A 145 8.92 -13.01 11.51
CA TYR A 145 8.56 -12.51 12.83
C TYR A 145 9.36 -11.25 13.18
N LEU A 146 8.66 -10.26 13.69
CA LEU A 146 9.26 -9.05 14.26
C LEU A 146 9.33 -9.17 15.79
N SER A 147 9.88 -8.15 16.45
CA SER A 147 9.99 -8.14 17.92
C SER A 147 8.63 -8.17 18.61
N ALA A 148 8.59 -8.73 19.82
CA ALA A 148 7.41 -8.77 20.66
C ALA A 148 6.80 -7.38 20.92
N SER A 149 5.46 -7.32 20.99
CA SER A 149 4.68 -6.14 21.39
C SER A 149 3.58 -6.52 22.40
N PRO A 150 3.90 -7.03 23.60
CA PRO A 150 2.91 -7.57 24.52
C PRO A 150 1.82 -6.55 24.87
N GLY A 151 0.56 -6.96 24.81
CA GLY A 151 -0.57 -6.09 25.07
C GLY A 151 -1.84 -6.58 24.38
N HIS A 152 -2.88 -5.77 24.43
CA HIS A 152 -4.16 -6.09 23.82
C HIS A 152 -4.12 -5.98 22.30
N GLU A 153 -5.18 -6.51 21.67
CA GLU A 153 -5.28 -6.72 20.23
C GLU A 153 -6.54 -6.04 19.70
N ALA A 154 -6.41 -5.34 18.59
CA ALA A 154 -7.55 -4.76 17.91
C ALA A 154 -7.40 -4.81 16.40
N PHE A 155 -8.52 -4.90 15.69
CA PHE A 155 -8.57 -4.47 14.29
C PHE A 155 -9.30 -3.13 14.15
N ILE A 156 -8.87 -2.34 13.17
CA ILE A 156 -9.49 -1.08 12.75
C ILE A 156 -9.77 -1.15 11.25
N ALA A 157 -11.02 -1.00 10.84
CA ALA A 157 -11.41 -1.11 9.43
C ALA A 157 -12.16 0.13 8.93
N GLY A 158 -11.61 0.78 7.90
CA GLY A 158 -12.30 1.84 7.16
C GLY A 158 -12.57 1.51 5.69
N SER A 159 -11.93 0.48 5.14
CA SER A 159 -12.17 0.08 3.75
C SER A 159 -13.58 -0.49 3.55
N CYS A 160 -14.33 0.06 2.60
CA CYS A 160 -15.65 -0.45 2.18
C CYS A 160 -15.55 -1.55 1.08
N ALA A 161 -14.37 -2.13 0.86
CA ALA A 161 -14.19 -3.22 -0.09
C ALA A 161 -14.91 -4.50 0.38
N ALA A 162 -15.43 -5.30 -0.57
CA ALA A 162 -16.20 -6.51 -0.28
C ALA A 162 -15.42 -7.51 0.62
N ALA A 163 -14.12 -7.70 0.35
CA ALA A 163 -13.26 -8.53 1.19
C ALA A 163 -13.18 -8.04 2.64
N THR A 164 -13.08 -6.72 2.86
CA THR A 164 -13.05 -6.15 4.21
C THR A 164 -14.39 -6.31 4.92
N LEU A 165 -15.52 -6.12 4.22
CA LEU A 165 -16.85 -6.36 4.80
C LEU A 165 -17.04 -7.81 5.26
N SER A 166 -16.58 -8.77 4.46
CA SER A 166 -16.61 -10.19 4.79
C SER A 166 -15.75 -10.50 6.03
N GLN A 167 -14.53 -9.97 6.08
CA GLN A 167 -13.61 -10.13 7.21
C GLN A 167 -14.17 -9.56 8.52
N VAL A 168 -14.78 -8.38 8.48
CA VAL A 168 -15.41 -7.78 9.68
C VAL A 168 -16.58 -8.66 10.14
N ALA A 169 -17.45 -9.10 9.22
CA ALA A 169 -18.56 -9.98 9.56
C ALA A 169 -18.10 -11.35 10.11
N PHE A 170 -16.98 -11.88 9.61
CA PHE A 170 -16.40 -13.13 10.09
C PHE A 170 -15.81 -13.01 11.52
N PHE A 171 -15.17 -11.88 11.81
CA PHE A 171 -14.64 -11.58 13.15
C PHE A 171 -15.75 -11.35 14.18
N GLU A 172 -16.77 -10.59 13.80
CA GLU A 172 -17.93 -10.23 14.65
C GLU A 172 -18.72 -11.45 15.16
N GLN A 173 -18.62 -12.59 14.48
CA GLN A 173 -19.19 -13.86 14.95
C GLN A 173 -18.51 -14.43 16.21
N ARG A 174 -17.29 -13.98 16.54
CA ARG A 174 -16.43 -14.58 17.58
C ARG A 174 -15.98 -13.58 18.62
N HIS A 175 -15.85 -12.31 18.25
CA HIS A 175 -15.29 -11.29 19.10
C HIS A 175 -16.07 -9.97 19.00
N PRO A 176 -16.11 -9.18 20.09
CA PRO A 176 -16.81 -7.90 20.12
C PRO A 176 -16.33 -6.97 19.00
N THR A 177 -17.28 -6.43 18.24
CA THR A 177 -17.01 -5.46 17.17
C THR A 177 -17.96 -4.28 17.28
N PHE A 178 -17.40 -3.07 17.28
CA PHE A 178 -18.17 -1.83 17.22
C PHE A 178 -18.29 -1.36 15.77
N ARG A 179 -19.51 -1.32 15.25
CA ARG A 179 -19.85 -0.76 13.94
C ARG A 179 -20.16 0.73 14.11
N VAL A 180 -19.31 1.58 13.55
CA VAL A 180 -19.47 3.05 13.62
C VAL A 180 -20.55 3.50 12.66
N ASP A 181 -21.60 4.13 13.18
CA ASP A 181 -22.57 4.88 12.37
C ASP A 181 -22.07 6.31 12.20
N LEU A 182 -21.59 6.64 11.00
CA LEU A 182 -21.06 7.98 10.70
C LEU A 182 -22.12 9.08 10.73
N ILE A 183 -23.39 8.75 10.48
CA ILE A 183 -24.47 9.73 10.54
C ILE A 183 -24.73 10.07 12.02
N GLU A 184 -24.85 9.05 12.87
CA GLU A 184 -24.98 9.27 14.32
C GLU A 184 -23.76 10.02 14.88
N ALA A 185 -22.55 9.59 14.49
CA ALA A 185 -21.31 10.23 14.92
C ALA A 185 -21.17 11.68 14.47
N SER A 186 -21.83 12.08 13.37
CA SER A 186 -21.84 13.48 12.92
C SER A 186 -22.70 14.39 13.81
N GLU A 187 -23.61 13.80 14.59
CA GLU A 187 -24.54 14.51 15.46
C GLU A 187 -24.12 14.45 16.95
N ARG A 188 -23.10 13.65 17.27
CA ARG A 188 -22.64 13.38 18.65
C ARG A 188 -21.17 13.72 18.85
N SER A 189 -20.89 14.65 19.75
CA SER A 189 -19.51 15.04 20.09
C SER A 189 -18.77 14.02 20.96
N ASP A 190 -19.50 13.17 21.70
CA ASP A 190 -18.98 12.16 22.64
C ASP A 190 -18.78 10.78 21.99
N TYR A 191 -18.93 10.68 20.66
CA TYR A 191 -19.01 9.39 19.97
C TYR A 191 -17.74 8.54 20.13
N VAL A 192 -16.56 9.17 20.11
CA VAL A 192 -15.29 8.46 20.33
C VAL A 192 -15.18 7.96 21.77
N ASP A 193 -15.55 8.77 22.75
CA ASP A 193 -15.54 8.35 24.16
C ASP A 193 -16.48 7.16 24.38
N HIS A 194 -17.63 7.14 23.69
CA HIS A 194 -18.54 6.00 23.72
C HIS A 194 -17.90 4.72 23.16
N ILE A 195 -17.19 4.81 22.03
CA ILE A 195 -16.44 3.66 21.47
C ILE A 195 -15.35 3.20 22.45
N LEU A 196 -14.61 4.14 23.06
CA LEU A 196 -13.51 3.80 23.97
C LEU A 196 -14.00 3.21 25.30
N SER A 197 -15.14 3.67 25.81
CA SER A 197 -15.81 3.04 26.97
C SER A 197 -16.21 1.61 26.65
N TRP A 198 -16.83 1.39 25.48
CA TRP A 198 -17.16 0.04 25.02
C TRP A 198 -15.90 -0.83 24.88
N ALA A 199 -14.82 -0.28 24.33
CA ALA A 199 -13.56 -0.99 24.16
C ALA A 199 -13.00 -1.42 25.53
N ALA A 200 -12.95 -0.51 26.50
CA ALA A 200 -12.44 -0.78 27.85
C ALA A 200 -13.16 -1.96 28.53
N ASP A 201 -14.48 -2.09 28.32
CA ASP A 201 -15.29 -3.18 28.88
C ASP A 201 -15.00 -4.56 28.23
N ASN A 202 -14.46 -4.57 27.01
CA ASN A 202 -14.32 -5.79 26.20
C ASN A 202 -12.87 -6.27 26.05
N ILE A 203 -11.89 -5.37 26.14
CA ILE A 203 -10.51 -5.61 25.71
C ILE A 203 -9.76 -6.66 26.53
N SER A 204 -10.16 -6.88 27.78
CA SER A 204 -9.60 -7.92 28.65
C SER A 204 -10.05 -9.33 28.26
N SER A 205 -11.14 -9.47 27.51
CA SER A 205 -11.75 -10.76 27.15
C SER A 205 -11.20 -11.34 25.84
N GLY A 206 -10.40 -10.57 25.11
CA GLY A 206 -9.82 -10.97 23.84
C GLY A 206 -9.69 -9.80 22.86
N PRO A 207 -9.40 -10.09 21.58
CA PRO A 207 -9.29 -9.06 20.57
C PRO A 207 -10.65 -8.39 20.32
N ILE A 208 -10.62 -7.11 19.95
CA ILE A 208 -11.81 -6.32 19.62
C ILE A 208 -11.72 -5.71 18.22
N GLY A 209 -12.87 -5.28 17.69
CA GLY A 209 -12.96 -4.64 16.38
C GLY A 209 -13.62 -3.26 16.42
N VAL A 210 -13.11 -2.31 15.64
CA VAL A 210 -13.81 -1.06 15.33
C VAL A 210 -13.85 -0.85 13.83
N SER A 211 -15.04 -0.60 13.27
CA SER A 211 -15.23 -0.54 11.82
C SER A 211 -16.18 0.57 11.39
N THR A 212 -15.75 1.42 10.46
CA THR A 212 -16.63 2.32 9.67
C THR A 212 -17.03 1.70 8.32
N SER A 213 -16.51 0.51 8.00
CA SER A 213 -16.83 -0.21 6.76
C SER A 213 -18.33 -0.54 6.65
N VAL A 214 -18.93 -0.12 5.54
CA VAL A 214 -20.33 -0.37 5.18
C VAL A 214 -20.46 -0.82 3.72
N ASP A 215 -21.59 -1.46 3.38
CA ASP A 215 -21.87 -1.86 2.00
C ASP A 215 -22.12 -0.65 1.07
N VAL A 216 -22.11 -0.88 -0.24
CA VAL A 216 -22.23 0.18 -1.26
C VAL A 216 -23.53 0.99 -1.13
N LYS A 217 -24.65 0.38 -0.71
CA LYS A 217 -25.92 1.10 -0.55
C LYS A 217 -25.84 2.03 0.65
N SER A 218 -25.37 1.50 1.78
CA SER A 218 -25.17 2.27 3.01
C SER A 218 -24.15 3.40 2.82
N LEU A 219 -23.05 3.14 2.10
CA LEU A 219 -22.06 4.16 1.74
C LEU A 219 -22.69 5.32 0.96
N LYS A 220 -23.54 5.02 -0.03
CA LYS A 220 -24.25 6.06 -0.80
C LYS A 220 -25.19 6.89 0.07
N ILE A 221 -25.85 6.27 1.05
CA ILE A 221 -26.72 6.98 2.00
C ILE A 221 -25.88 7.95 2.85
N THR A 222 -24.79 7.45 3.44
CA THR A 222 -23.89 8.28 4.26
C THR A 222 -23.29 9.43 3.46
N GLN A 223 -22.78 9.16 2.25
CA GLN A 223 -22.24 10.19 1.37
C GLN A 223 -23.31 11.18 0.89
N GLY A 224 -24.56 10.75 0.74
CA GLY A 224 -25.69 11.62 0.42
C GLY A 224 -26.02 12.61 1.54
N LYS A 225 -25.86 12.21 2.81
CA LYS A 225 -26.10 13.09 3.97
C LYS A 225 -24.91 13.98 4.32
N LEU A 226 -23.70 13.42 4.32
CA LEU A 226 -22.48 14.08 4.83
C LEU A 226 -21.59 14.66 3.73
N GLY A 227 -21.90 14.39 2.46
CA GLY A 227 -20.98 14.59 1.35
C GLY A 227 -19.89 13.50 1.32
N ARG A 228 -19.33 13.25 0.13
CA ARG A 228 -18.29 12.20 -0.03
C ARG A 228 -17.03 12.50 0.78
N GLN A 229 -16.52 13.74 0.70
CA GLN A 229 -15.34 14.15 1.44
C GLN A 229 -15.62 14.22 2.95
N GLY A 230 -16.75 14.82 3.34
CA GLY A 230 -17.14 14.93 4.75
C GLY A 230 -17.32 13.57 5.45
N ALA A 231 -17.90 12.58 4.76
CA ALA A 231 -17.99 11.21 5.26
C ALA A 231 -16.61 10.56 5.43
N ALA A 232 -15.70 10.73 4.46
CA ALA A 232 -14.35 10.19 4.52
C ALA A 232 -13.53 10.83 5.65
N ASP A 233 -13.54 12.16 5.75
CA ASP A 233 -12.83 12.92 6.77
C ASP A 233 -13.32 12.56 8.18
N LEU A 234 -14.63 12.42 8.36
CA LEU A 234 -15.23 12.03 9.64
C LEU A 234 -14.82 10.61 10.03
N ALA A 235 -14.87 9.66 9.09
CA ALA A 235 -14.45 8.29 9.33
C ALA A 235 -12.97 8.21 9.73
N ASP A 236 -12.12 8.87 8.96
CA ASP A 236 -10.68 8.93 9.18
C ASP A 236 -10.33 9.51 10.55
N ARG A 237 -10.99 10.62 10.92
CA ARG A 237 -10.83 11.26 12.23
C ARG A 237 -11.23 10.34 13.38
N ILE A 238 -12.43 9.74 13.32
CA ILE A 238 -12.92 8.82 14.36
C ILE A 238 -11.97 7.64 14.51
N LEU A 239 -11.55 7.01 13.41
CA LEU A 239 -10.67 5.84 13.48
C LEU A 239 -9.27 6.19 14.02
N GLY A 240 -8.74 7.37 13.70
CA GLY A 240 -7.47 7.85 14.26
C GLY A 240 -7.54 8.14 15.77
N GLU A 241 -8.61 8.82 16.21
CA GLU A 241 -8.85 9.09 17.63
C GLU A 241 -9.07 7.80 18.43
N VAL A 242 -9.86 6.86 17.87
CA VAL A 242 -10.05 5.52 18.44
C VAL A 242 -8.73 4.76 18.51
N ALA A 243 -7.89 4.76 17.47
CA ALA A 243 -6.59 4.09 17.52
C ALA A 243 -5.72 4.61 18.68
N SER A 244 -5.70 5.94 18.85
CA SER A 244 -4.98 6.59 19.96
C SER A 244 -5.52 6.18 21.32
N GLY A 245 -6.85 6.18 21.49
CA GLY A 245 -7.49 5.74 22.72
C GLY A 245 -7.27 4.26 23.03
N LEU A 246 -7.34 3.40 22.01
CA LEU A 246 -7.02 1.96 22.14
C LEU A 246 -5.57 1.73 22.55
N HIS A 247 -4.63 2.51 22.00
CA HIS A 247 -3.24 2.45 22.43
C HIS A 247 -3.08 2.86 23.90
N LEU A 248 -3.79 3.89 24.37
CA LEU A 248 -3.84 4.26 25.80
C LEU A 248 -4.45 3.16 26.69
N LEU A 249 -5.42 2.41 26.16
CA LEU A 249 -6.02 1.24 26.81
C LEU A 249 -5.13 -0.02 26.78
N GLY A 250 -3.91 0.07 26.24
CA GLY A 250 -2.95 -1.04 26.25
C GLY A 250 -2.97 -1.93 25.01
N VAL A 251 -3.65 -1.54 23.92
CA VAL A 251 -3.50 -2.23 22.63
C VAL A 251 -2.09 -2.01 22.09
N ARG A 252 -1.43 -3.11 21.73
CA ARG A 252 -0.07 -3.12 21.14
C ARG A 252 0.00 -3.95 19.85
N LYS A 253 -1.13 -4.47 19.38
CA LYS A 253 -1.28 -5.27 18.17
C LYS A 253 -2.47 -4.76 17.37
N PHE A 254 -2.20 -4.10 16.25
CA PHE A 254 -3.23 -3.50 15.40
C PHE A 254 -3.28 -4.18 14.04
N VAL A 255 -4.46 -4.62 13.62
CA VAL A 255 -4.70 -5.00 12.21
C VAL A 255 -5.52 -3.90 11.55
N VAL A 256 -4.97 -3.20 10.55
CA VAL A 256 -5.62 -2.03 9.96
C VAL A 256 -6.01 -2.29 8.51
N ALA A 257 -7.29 -2.04 8.18
CA ALA A 257 -7.87 -2.34 6.88
C ALA A 257 -8.25 -1.07 6.10
N GLY A 258 -7.47 -0.77 5.06
CA GLY A 258 -7.64 0.42 4.20
C GLY A 258 -6.37 1.25 4.13
N GLY A 259 -6.03 1.77 2.95
CA GLY A 259 -4.79 2.53 2.73
C GLY A 259 -4.82 3.86 3.48
N GLU A 260 -5.89 4.63 3.28
CA GLU A 260 -6.14 5.90 3.97
C GLU A 260 -6.24 5.69 5.48
N THR A 261 -7.01 4.68 5.93
CA THR A 261 -7.14 4.30 7.34
C THR A 261 -5.79 3.94 7.97
N SER A 262 -4.94 3.19 7.25
CA SER A 262 -3.59 2.87 7.72
C SER A 262 -2.75 4.13 7.92
N GLY A 263 -2.81 5.07 6.97
CA GLY A 263 -2.14 6.37 7.11
C GLY A 263 -2.63 7.15 8.32
N GLN A 264 -3.93 7.18 8.58
CA GLN A 264 -4.50 7.89 9.72
C GLN A 264 -4.10 7.26 11.06
N VAL A 265 -4.16 5.92 11.18
CA VAL A 265 -3.73 5.22 12.40
C VAL A 265 -2.25 5.50 12.67
N MET A 266 -1.39 5.41 11.65
CA MET A 266 0.04 5.70 11.79
C MET A 266 0.30 7.14 12.22
N ASN A 267 -0.42 8.10 11.64
CA ASN A 267 -0.30 9.52 12.01
C ASN A 267 -0.77 9.79 13.45
N ALA A 268 -1.92 9.24 13.83
CA ALA A 268 -2.53 9.44 15.14
C ALA A 268 -1.67 8.86 16.27
N LEU A 269 -1.06 7.69 16.05
CA LEU A 269 -0.12 7.07 16.98
C LEU A 269 1.29 7.68 16.93
N GLY A 270 1.53 8.65 16.06
CA GLY A 270 2.82 9.31 15.94
C GLY A 270 3.95 8.40 15.43
N VAL A 271 3.62 7.34 14.70
CA VAL A 271 4.60 6.39 14.15
C VAL A 271 5.50 7.11 13.14
N LYS A 272 6.82 7.05 13.36
CA LYS A 272 7.83 7.69 12.48
C LYS A 272 8.69 6.70 11.73
N GLN A 273 8.84 5.49 12.25
CA GLN A 273 9.68 4.45 11.68
C GLN A 273 9.10 3.08 12.02
N LEU A 274 9.23 2.15 11.06
CA LEU A 274 8.77 0.79 11.19
C LEU A 274 9.86 -0.18 10.73
N ALA A 275 10.05 -1.26 11.48
CA ALA A 275 10.63 -2.49 10.93
C ALA A 275 9.55 -3.21 10.12
N VAL A 276 9.91 -3.77 8.96
CA VAL A 276 8.98 -4.45 8.06
C VAL A 276 9.38 -5.91 7.92
N ALA A 277 8.42 -6.81 8.03
CA ALA A 277 8.63 -8.23 7.83
C ALA A 277 8.82 -8.57 6.35
N GLY A 278 9.29 -9.80 6.08
CA GLY A 278 9.29 -10.35 4.73
C GLY A 278 7.89 -10.44 4.12
N PHE A 279 7.82 -10.45 2.78
CA PHE A 279 6.56 -10.64 2.07
C PHE A 279 6.07 -12.10 2.19
N ASP A 280 4.83 -12.27 2.65
CA ASP A 280 4.18 -13.58 2.81
C ASP A 280 2.64 -13.46 2.71
N GLU A 281 1.91 -14.36 3.37
CA GLU A 281 0.44 -14.35 3.45
C GLU A 281 -0.18 -13.07 4.05
N LEU A 282 0.60 -12.27 4.79
CA LEU A 282 0.19 -10.95 5.26
C LEU A 282 0.46 -9.84 4.24
N SER A 283 0.81 -10.20 3.00
CA SER A 283 1.01 -9.30 1.86
C SER A 283 2.05 -8.20 2.12
N GLY A 284 3.05 -8.47 2.96
CA GLY A 284 4.09 -7.49 3.33
C GLY A 284 3.61 -6.40 4.30
N GLY A 285 2.40 -6.52 4.86
CA GLY A 285 1.80 -5.53 5.75
C GLY A 285 2.28 -5.59 7.21
N TYR A 286 2.97 -6.67 7.60
CA TYR A 286 3.43 -6.85 8.99
C TYR A 286 4.63 -5.94 9.29
N CYS A 287 4.43 -5.01 10.20
CA CYS A 287 5.42 -4.05 10.63
C CYS A 287 5.41 -3.83 12.15
N HIS A 288 6.50 -3.26 12.67
CA HIS A 288 6.71 -3.10 14.10
C HIS A 288 7.43 -1.78 14.41
N GLN A 289 6.91 -1.06 15.39
CA GLN A 289 7.58 0.09 15.99
C GLN A 289 8.15 -0.34 17.35
N ALA A 290 9.48 -0.26 17.47
CA ALA A 290 10.17 -0.43 18.75
C ALA A 290 10.00 0.81 19.63
N GLY A 291 10.16 0.65 20.95
CA GLY A 291 10.12 1.76 21.90
C GLY A 291 9.74 1.30 23.29
N THR A 292 9.38 2.25 24.16
CA THR A 292 8.83 1.99 25.49
C THR A 292 7.44 1.36 25.44
N GLU A 293 6.71 1.63 24.36
CA GLU A 293 5.39 1.07 24.07
C GLU A 293 5.45 0.38 22.70
N PRO A 294 6.16 -0.77 22.61
CA PRO A 294 6.39 -1.43 21.33
C PRO A 294 5.05 -1.84 20.73
N THR A 295 4.84 -1.52 19.45
CA THR A 295 3.55 -1.73 18.79
C THR A 295 3.74 -2.42 17.46
N SER A 296 2.99 -3.49 17.26
CA SER A 296 2.95 -4.25 16.01
C SER A 296 1.70 -3.91 15.22
N PHE A 297 1.86 -3.86 13.90
CA PHE A 297 0.82 -3.52 12.96
C PHE A 297 0.79 -4.54 11.83
N VAL A 298 -0.40 -4.91 11.37
CA VAL A 298 -0.58 -5.53 10.06
C VAL A 298 -1.44 -4.59 9.22
N LEU A 299 -0.80 -3.89 8.29
CA LEU A 299 -1.44 -2.96 7.39
C LEU A 299 -1.88 -3.67 6.12
N LYS A 300 -3.18 -3.73 5.86
CA LYS A 300 -3.71 -4.44 4.70
C LYS A 300 -4.42 -3.47 3.75
N ALA A 301 -4.17 -3.64 2.46
CA ALA A 301 -5.04 -3.09 1.43
C ALA A 301 -6.43 -3.75 1.51
N GLY A 302 -7.47 -3.05 1.05
CA GLY A 302 -8.85 -3.51 1.19
C GLY A 302 -9.21 -4.80 0.45
N ALA A 303 -8.39 -5.23 -0.51
CA ALA A 303 -8.75 -6.23 -1.53
C ALA A 303 -8.25 -7.67 -1.28
N ILE A 304 -7.57 -7.96 -0.17
CA ILE A 304 -7.03 -9.30 0.12
C ILE A 304 -8.17 -10.27 0.46
N PRO A 305 -8.45 -11.32 -0.36
CA PRO A 305 -9.63 -12.16 -0.21
C PRO A 305 -9.35 -13.34 0.74
N LYS A 306 -9.51 -13.11 2.04
CA LYS A 306 -9.40 -14.15 3.08
C LYS A 306 -10.21 -13.77 4.31
N ASP A 307 -11.31 -14.46 4.58
CA ASP A 307 -12.27 -14.03 5.62
C ASP A 307 -11.68 -14.06 7.04
N ASP A 308 -10.77 -15.00 7.31
CA ASP A 308 -10.06 -15.14 8.58
C ASP A 308 -8.78 -14.30 8.68
N PHE A 309 -8.55 -13.35 7.75
CA PHE A 309 -7.31 -12.55 7.71
C PHE A 309 -6.98 -11.86 9.04
N PHE A 310 -7.98 -11.29 9.71
CA PHE A 310 -7.77 -10.61 11.01
C PHE A 310 -7.23 -11.58 12.07
N PHE A 311 -7.70 -12.82 12.08
CA PHE A 311 -7.22 -13.84 13.00
C PHE A 311 -5.79 -14.26 12.70
N ILE A 312 -5.47 -14.47 11.42
CA ILE A 312 -4.11 -14.84 10.99
C ILE A 312 -3.10 -13.74 11.33
N ALA A 313 -3.47 -12.49 11.10
CA ALA A 313 -2.65 -11.34 11.43
C ALA A 313 -2.41 -11.20 12.94
N ILE A 314 -3.46 -11.37 13.76
CA ILE A 314 -3.34 -11.36 15.23
C ILE A 314 -2.47 -12.52 15.71
N GLU A 315 -2.71 -13.72 15.20
CA GLU A 315 -1.95 -14.91 15.59
C GLU A 315 -0.47 -14.77 15.25
N ARG A 316 -0.14 -14.19 14.08
CA ARG A 316 1.25 -13.87 13.74
C ARG A 316 1.93 -12.99 14.79
N MET A 317 1.24 -11.97 15.27
CA MET A 317 1.77 -11.07 16.28
C MET A 317 1.87 -11.74 17.66
N ARG A 318 0.98 -12.68 18.00
CA ARG A 318 1.11 -13.51 19.21
C ARG A 318 2.28 -14.46 19.14
N GLU A 319 2.49 -15.11 18.00
CA GLU A 319 3.64 -15.97 17.76
C GLU A 319 4.97 -15.21 17.87
N ALA A 320 5.00 -13.94 17.46
CA ALA A 320 6.14 -13.06 17.68
C ALA A 320 6.42 -12.85 19.18
N ASP A 321 5.39 -12.54 19.99
CA ASP A 321 5.55 -12.41 21.45
C ASP A 321 6.12 -13.66 22.12
N MET A 322 5.68 -14.85 21.67
CA MET A 322 6.17 -16.13 22.21
C MET A 322 7.64 -16.39 21.87
N ARG A 323 8.19 -15.73 20.84
CA ARG A 323 9.58 -15.92 20.39
C ARG A 323 10.56 -14.95 21.06
N GLY A 324 10.08 -13.85 21.65
CA GLY A 324 10.87 -12.80 22.29
C GLY A 324 11.33 -11.70 21.35
#